data_AF-A0A5C6F4U8-F1
#
_entry.id   AF-A0A5C6F4U8-F1
#
_cell.length_a   1.000
_cell.length_b   1.000
_cell.length_c   1.000
_cell.angle_alpha   90.00
_cell.angle_beta   90.00
_cell.angle_gamma   90.00
#
_symmetry.space_group_name_H-M   'P 1'
#
loop_
_entity.id
_entity.type
_entity.pdbx_description
1 polymer ?
#
loop_
_entity_poly.entity_id
_entity_poly.type
_entity_poly.pdbx_seq_one_letter_code
_entity_poly.pdbx_strand_id
1 'polypeptide(L)'
;MIVLIGSFMLLRRRTKSTLRSGFTLLEILLTLAMSVVLMILVGGAIQFYARDMNVRDMDIRQTQLAAAVMQMIEDDLRATLHTVPADMAGLESLLAASGGGESAAAGDGEDLSAAGIDSAVDDSAAVGTEAVDASSMDLSAGSAVLQTPGLIGNQSQIQIDLSRLPRLEEYVAMLDGTTSDIEDVPSDLKTVAYFVQPAGITGGVQDALATINEDQSLAEAVDDGSSENESGGLVRRSLDRAATLHAASTGALTLLNQTGELLAPEVLSIQFEYWDGITWQLMWSSDEYGELPLAVKVELAMSDPTALLADGSGLDPDAIRTFSHIVRLPLARPIDTTEEDVAGVAL
;
A
#
# COMPACT_ATOMS: atom_id res chain seq x y z
N MET A 1 10.22 116.23 30.89
CA MET A 1 9.69 115.79 29.59
C MET A 1 9.23 114.34 29.76
N ILE A 2 7.90 114.11 29.74
CA ILE A 2 7.16 112.85 29.41
C ILE A 2 7.29 111.72 30.47
N VAL A 3 6.31 111.33 31.32
CA VAL A 3 4.88 110.87 31.20
C VAL A 3 4.68 109.57 30.41
N LEU A 4 4.31 108.46 31.10
CA LEU A 4 3.21 107.50 30.79
C LEU A 4 3.29 106.31 31.80
N ILE A 5 2.34 106.13 32.73
CA ILE A 5 1.08 105.36 32.66
C ILE A 5 1.28 103.88 32.29
N GLY A 6 0.95 102.99 33.23
CA GLY A 6 0.86 101.55 32.99
C GLY A 6 0.25 100.80 34.18
N SER A 7 -1.06 100.95 34.37
CA SER A 7 -1.88 100.18 35.31
C SER A 7 -1.85 98.70 34.93
N PHE A 8 -1.19 97.85 35.72
CA PHE A 8 -1.18 96.40 35.50
C PHE A 8 -2.24 95.74 36.37
N MET A 9 -3.39 95.53 35.73
CA MET A 9 -4.56 94.82 36.23
C MET A 9 -4.17 93.39 36.63
N LEU A 10 -4.35 93.06 37.92
CA LEU A 10 -4.20 91.72 38.50
C LEU A 10 -5.14 90.72 37.80
N LEU A 11 -4.63 89.96 36.84
CA LEU A 11 -5.34 88.82 36.26
C LEU A 11 -5.20 87.61 37.18
N ARG A 12 -6.15 87.48 38.12
CA ARG A 12 -6.29 86.32 39.01
C ARG A 12 -6.64 85.08 38.18
N ARG A 13 -5.65 84.26 37.83
CA ARG A 13 -5.85 82.92 37.26
C ARG A 13 -6.67 82.07 38.25
N ARG A 14 -7.91 81.75 37.90
CA ARG A 14 -8.70 80.70 38.54
C ARG A 14 -8.13 79.35 38.08
N THR A 15 -7.35 78.70 38.93
CA THR A 15 -7.05 77.27 38.80
C THR A 15 -8.33 76.48 39.09
N LYS A 16 -8.90 75.84 38.06
CA LYS A 16 -9.97 74.86 38.27
C LYS A 16 -9.35 73.65 38.98
N SER A 17 -9.75 73.39 40.22
CA SER A 17 -9.45 72.12 40.89
C SER A 17 -10.25 71.02 40.18
N THR A 18 -9.56 70.10 39.52
CA THR A 18 -10.16 68.85 39.07
C THR A 18 -10.50 68.03 40.31
N LEU A 19 -11.79 68.04 40.70
CA LEU A 19 -12.31 67.11 41.69
C LEU A 19 -12.09 65.69 41.13
N ARG A 20 -11.29 64.89 41.84
CA ARG A 20 -11.10 63.48 41.51
C ARG A 20 -12.39 62.77 41.91
N SER A 21 -13.22 62.37 40.94
CA SER A 21 -14.34 61.47 41.19
C SER A 21 -13.77 60.07 41.46
N GLY A 22 -14.02 59.54 42.66
CA GLY A 22 -13.77 58.11 42.92
C GLY A 22 -14.71 57.24 42.10
N PHE A 23 -14.29 56.02 41.80
CA PHE A 23 -15.12 55.04 41.07
C PHE A 23 -16.31 54.59 41.92
N THR A 24 -17.46 54.44 41.27
CA THR A 24 -18.67 53.91 41.93
C THR A 24 -18.61 52.38 41.97
N LEU A 25 -19.23 51.78 43.00
CA LEU A 25 -19.28 50.32 43.16
C LEU A 25 -19.95 49.62 41.96
N LEU A 26 -20.91 50.29 41.32
CA LEU A 26 -21.58 49.83 40.10
C LEU A 26 -20.62 49.74 38.91
N GLU A 27 -19.71 50.70 38.77
CA GLU A 27 -18.72 50.72 37.69
C GLU A 27 -17.66 49.62 37.88
N ILE A 28 -17.23 49.36 39.11
CA ILE A 28 -16.35 48.22 39.43
C ILE A 28 -17.06 46.88 39.13
N LEU A 29 -18.35 46.75 39.45
CA LEU A 29 -19.11 45.55 39.11
C LEU A 29 -19.31 45.39 37.60
N LEU A 30 -19.59 46.47 36.88
CA LEU A 30 -19.75 46.45 35.42
C LEU A 30 -18.45 46.04 34.73
N THR A 31 -17.34 46.66 35.11
CA THR A 31 -16.02 46.34 34.56
C THR A 31 -15.60 44.91 34.88
N LEU A 32 -15.86 44.41 36.09
CA LEU A 32 -15.59 43.02 36.45
C LEU A 32 -16.45 42.05 35.63
N ALA A 33 -17.75 42.32 35.48
CA ALA A 33 -18.64 41.51 34.65
C ALA A 33 -18.17 41.49 33.18
N MET A 34 -17.77 42.64 32.63
CA MET A 34 -17.27 42.75 31.27
C MET A 34 -15.92 42.03 31.08
N SER A 35 -15.05 42.06 32.09
CA SER A 35 -13.79 41.31 32.10
C SER A 35 -14.02 39.80 32.05
N VAL A 36 -15.00 39.29 32.81
CA VAL A 36 -15.33 37.85 32.82
C VAL A 36 -15.88 37.43 31.45
N VAL A 37 -16.80 38.21 30.88
CA VAL A 37 -17.34 37.93 29.54
C VAL A 37 -16.24 37.95 28.48
N LEU A 38 -15.33 38.91 28.53
CA LEU A 38 -14.20 38.99 27.60
C LEU A 38 -13.31 37.75 27.72
N MET A 39 -13.00 37.32 28.95
CA MET A 39 -12.18 36.13 29.18
C MET A 39 -12.85 34.85 28.65
N ILE A 40 -14.17 34.73 28.77
CA ILE A 40 -14.95 33.63 28.19
C ILE A 40 -14.88 33.65 26.67
N LEU A 41 -15.05 34.81 26.03
CA LEU A 41 -14.98 34.94 24.57
C LEU A 41 -13.59 34.60 24.03
N VAL A 42 -12.54 35.10 24.68
CA VAL A 42 -11.15 34.79 24.30
C VAL A 42 -10.85 33.30 24.52
N GLY A 43 -11.28 32.73 25.65
CA GLY A 43 -11.12 31.30 25.92
C GLY A 43 -11.84 30.44 24.88
N GLY A 44 -13.06 30.81 24.51
CA GLY A 44 -13.83 30.15 23.45
C GLY A 44 -13.14 30.23 22.09
N ALA A 45 -12.59 31.39 21.72
CA ALA A 45 -11.86 31.57 20.47
C ALA A 45 -10.58 30.71 20.41
N ILE A 46 -9.85 30.60 21.52
CA ILE A 46 -8.64 29.75 21.60
C ILE A 46 -9.01 28.28 21.46
N GLN A 47 -10.05 27.80 22.16
CA GLN A 47 -10.50 26.41 22.06
C GLN A 47 -10.99 26.07 20.64
N PHE A 48 -11.70 26.99 19.99
CA PHE A 48 -12.12 26.83 18.61
C PHE A 48 -10.90 26.69 17.68
N TYR A 49 -9.92 27.58 17.80
CA TYR A 49 -8.70 27.52 16.98
C TYR A 49 -7.90 26.24 17.21
N ALA A 50 -7.77 25.79 18.46
CA ALA A 50 -7.06 24.56 18.79
C ALA A 50 -7.73 23.32 18.16
N ARG A 51 -9.06 23.25 18.18
CA ARG A 51 -9.81 22.15 17.54
C ARG A 51 -9.68 22.18 16.02
N ASP A 52 -9.86 23.35 15.40
CA ASP A 52 -9.73 23.52 13.95
C ASP A 52 -8.32 23.17 13.45
N MET A 53 -7.28 23.57 14.20
CA MET A 53 -5.90 23.24 13.87
C MET A 53 -5.62 21.73 13.95
N ASN A 54 -6.13 21.05 14.97
CA ASN A 54 -5.96 19.59 15.10
C ASN A 54 -6.63 18.83 13.96
N VAL A 55 -7.86 19.22 13.58
CA VAL A 55 -8.57 18.61 12.43
C VAL A 55 -7.76 18.78 11.15
N ARG A 56 -7.27 20.01 10.90
CA ARG A 56 -6.45 20.31 9.72
C ARG A 56 -5.14 19.53 9.69
N ASP A 57 -4.50 19.37 10.83
CA ASP A 57 -3.26 18.59 10.94
C ASP A 57 -3.50 17.10 10.66
N MET A 58 -4.60 16.54 11.15
CA MET A 58 -5.00 15.15 10.84
C MET A 58 -5.29 14.96 9.34
N ASP A 59 -6.01 15.89 8.73
CA ASP A 59 -6.33 15.86 7.29
C ASP A 59 -5.06 15.93 6.40
N ILE A 60 -4.11 16.81 6.77
CA ILE A 60 -2.83 16.93 6.07
C ILE A 60 -2.02 15.63 6.22
N ARG A 61 -1.92 15.07 7.43
CA ARG A 61 -1.19 13.83 7.68
C ARG A 61 -1.76 12.66 6.88
N GLN A 62 -3.08 12.51 6.86
CA GLN A 62 -3.73 11.45 6.09
C GLN A 62 -3.50 11.62 4.58
N THR A 63 -3.63 12.84 4.06
CA THR A 63 -3.39 13.10 2.63
C THR A 63 -1.93 12.83 2.25
N GLN A 64 -0.98 13.15 3.14
CA GLN A 64 0.45 12.84 2.94
C GLN A 64 0.73 11.34 2.98
N LEU A 65 0.13 10.60 3.92
CA LEU A 65 0.23 9.15 4.00
C LEU A 65 -0.32 8.49 2.73
N ALA A 66 -1.52 8.90 2.30
CA ALA A 66 -2.17 8.43 1.07
C ALA A 66 -1.27 8.64 -0.16
N ALA A 67 -0.70 9.84 -0.29
CA ALA A 67 0.18 10.17 -1.40
C ALA A 67 1.48 9.34 -1.37
N ALA A 68 2.07 9.13 -0.19
CA ALA A 68 3.28 8.32 -0.04
C ALA A 68 3.04 6.85 -0.41
N VAL A 69 1.93 6.27 0.05
CA VAL A 69 1.54 4.88 -0.29
C VAL A 69 1.26 4.75 -1.79
N MET A 70 0.50 5.67 -2.38
CA MET A 70 0.22 5.66 -3.82
C MET A 70 1.49 5.80 -4.66
N GLN A 71 2.42 6.67 -4.26
CA GLN A 71 3.71 6.83 -4.94
C GLN A 71 4.54 5.56 -4.84
N MET A 72 4.55 4.90 -3.68
CA MET A 72 5.26 3.64 -3.49
C MET A 72 4.70 2.53 -4.39
N ILE A 73 3.37 2.38 -4.43
CA ILE A 73 2.71 1.42 -5.33
C ILE A 73 2.99 1.77 -6.79
N GLU A 74 2.99 3.06 -7.17
CA GLU A 74 3.36 3.49 -8.51
C GLU A 74 4.80 3.12 -8.88
N ASP A 75 5.75 3.37 -8.01
CA ASP A 75 7.17 3.07 -8.26
C ASP A 75 7.37 1.55 -8.40
N ASP A 76 6.72 0.74 -7.57
CA ASP A 76 6.77 -0.73 -7.66
C ASP A 76 6.08 -1.24 -8.95
N LEU A 77 4.91 -0.70 -9.30
CA LEU A 77 4.20 -1.04 -10.55
C LEU A 77 5.03 -0.68 -11.79
N ARG A 78 5.73 0.46 -11.77
CA ARG A 78 6.62 0.86 -12.87
C ARG A 78 7.88 0.00 -12.96
N ALA A 79 8.31 -0.60 -11.85
CA ALA A 79 9.44 -1.51 -11.78
C ALA A 79 9.07 -2.97 -12.10
N THR A 80 7.79 -3.26 -12.40
CA THR A 80 7.32 -4.59 -12.79
C THR A 80 8.08 -5.10 -14.01
N LEU A 81 8.60 -6.31 -13.90
CA LEU A 81 9.29 -7.00 -14.98
C LEU A 81 8.30 -7.82 -15.81
N HIS A 82 8.57 -7.88 -17.11
CA HIS A 82 7.93 -8.83 -17.99
C HIS A 82 8.95 -9.33 -18.99
N THR A 83 9.16 -10.64 -18.99
CA THR A 83 10.11 -11.29 -19.90
C THR A 83 9.33 -11.94 -21.03
N VAL A 84 9.58 -11.50 -22.26
CA VAL A 84 9.10 -12.22 -23.45
C VAL A 84 10.00 -13.45 -23.65
N PRO A 85 9.44 -14.67 -23.78
CA PRO A 85 10.25 -15.85 -24.07
C PRO A 85 11.02 -15.63 -25.37
N ALA A 86 12.29 -16.03 -25.39
CA ALA A 86 13.12 -15.85 -26.58
C ALA A 86 12.56 -16.72 -27.72
N ASP A 87 12.46 -16.14 -28.92
CA ASP A 87 12.06 -16.90 -30.12
C ASP A 87 13.15 -17.91 -30.49
N MET A 88 12.89 -19.19 -30.17
CA MET A 88 13.79 -20.30 -30.44
C MET A 88 13.53 -20.95 -31.80
N ALA A 89 12.60 -20.43 -32.63
CA ALA A 89 12.26 -21.06 -33.92
C ALA A 89 13.49 -21.21 -34.85
N GLY A 90 14.39 -20.22 -34.84
CA GLY A 90 15.65 -20.29 -35.58
C GLY A 90 16.62 -21.35 -35.06
N LEU A 91 16.67 -21.54 -33.73
CA LEU A 91 17.50 -22.55 -33.09
C LEU A 91 16.93 -23.96 -33.30
N GLU A 92 15.61 -24.12 -33.21
CA GLU A 92 14.90 -25.37 -33.49
C GLU A 92 15.12 -25.81 -34.94
N SER A 93 15.03 -24.88 -35.89
CA SER A 93 15.34 -25.13 -37.30
C SER A 93 16.80 -25.58 -37.50
N LEU A 94 17.75 -24.96 -36.79
CA LEU A 94 19.17 -25.31 -36.86
C LEU A 94 19.47 -26.64 -36.15
N LEU A 95 18.76 -26.96 -35.07
CA LEU A 95 18.85 -28.23 -34.36
C LEU A 95 18.23 -29.36 -35.19
N ALA A 96 17.10 -29.11 -35.86
CA ALA A 96 16.52 -30.04 -36.84
C ALA A 96 17.44 -30.24 -38.05
N ALA A 97 18.13 -29.19 -38.50
CA ALA A 97 19.09 -29.27 -39.60
C ALA A 97 20.42 -29.95 -39.21
N SER A 98 20.84 -29.88 -37.95
CA SER A 98 22.08 -30.51 -37.44
C SER A 98 21.85 -31.92 -36.87
N GLY A 99 20.65 -32.22 -36.36
CA GLY A 99 20.22 -33.56 -35.95
C GLY A 99 19.83 -34.48 -37.12
N GLY A 100 19.77 -33.95 -38.34
CA GLY A 100 19.47 -34.68 -39.58
C GLY A 100 20.65 -35.39 -40.24
N GLY A 101 21.80 -35.51 -39.56
CA GLY A 101 23.06 -35.98 -40.17
C GLY A 101 23.87 -36.92 -39.30
N GLU A 102 23.32 -38.08 -38.94
CA GLU A 102 23.97 -39.42 -38.88
C GLU A 102 23.16 -40.38 -37.99
N SER A 103 22.28 -41.15 -38.63
CA SER A 103 22.07 -42.57 -38.28
C SER A 103 21.83 -43.32 -39.57
N ALA A 104 22.93 -43.84 -40.10
CA ALA A 104 22.94 -44.86 -41.13
C ALA A 104 22.31 -46.14 -40.56
N ALA A 105 21.38 -46.71 -41.33
CA ALA A 105 21.03 -48.12 -41.39
C ALA A 105 21.26 -48.99 -40.12
N ALA A 106 20.21 -49.13 -39.31
CA ALA A 106 19.82 -50.36 -38.63
C ALA A 106 18.28 -50.39 -38.69
N GLY A 107 17.61 -51.34 -39.32
CA GLY A 107 17.90 -52.76 -39.34
C GLY A 107 17.08 -53.40 -38.24
N ASP A 108 15.84 -53.73 -38.58
CA ASP A 108 14.95 -54.68 -37.90
C ASP A 108 14.56 -54.36 -36.44
N GLY A 109 13.30 -54.65 -36.09
CA GLY A 109 12.79 -54.45 -34.74
C GLY A 109 13.47 -55.40 -33.76
N GLU A 110 14.44 -54.90 -33.00
CA GLU A 110 14.96 -55.61 -31.84
C GLU A 110 14.09 -55.29 -30.60
N ASP A 111 13.35 -56.31 -30.21
CA ASP A 111 12.58 -56.46 -29.00
C ASP A 111 13.49 -56.35 -27.76
N LEU A 112 13.42 -55.23 -27.04
CA LEU A 112 14.21 -54.94 -25.83
C LEU A 112 13.58 -55.50 -24.54
N SER A 113 12.60 -56.41 -24.62
CA SER A 113 11.95 -57.03 -23.46
C SER A 113 12.88 -57.90 -22.59
N ALA A 114 14.08 -58.25 -23.08
CA ALA A 114 15.05 -59.06 -22.35
C ALA A 114 15.89 -58.29 -21.31
N ALA A 115 15.81 -56.95 -21.25
CA ALA A 115 16.58 -56.15 -20.30
C ALA A 115 15.93 -56.02 -18.90
N GLY A 116 14.74 -56.59 -18.68
CA GLY A 116 14.08 -56.58 -17.36
C GLY A 116 13.78 -55.19 -16.80
N ILE A 117 13.89 -54.14 -17.63
CA ILE A 117 13.36 -52.81 -17.35
C ILE A 117 11.89 -52.87 -17.70
N ASP A 118 11.10 -53.23 -16.70
CA ASP A 118 9.67 -53.01 -16.68
C ASP A 118 9.47 -51.49 -16.78
N SER A 119 9.15 -50.99 -17.97
CA SER A 119 8.62 -49.64 -18.14
C SER A 119 7.19 -49.60 -17.61
N ALA A 120 7.00 -49.95 -16.35
CA ALA A 120 6.07 -49.24 -15.48
C ALA A 120 6.75 -47.92 -15.12
N VAL A 121 6.86 -47.05 -16.13
CA VAL A 121 6.95 -45.62 -15.84
C VAL A 121 5.56 -45.29 -15.35
N ASP A 122 5.46 -45.31 -14.03
CA ASP A 122 4.44 -44.64 -13.24
C ASP A 122 4.14 -43.31 -13.93
N ASP A 123 2.93 -43.22 -14.49
CA ASP A 123 2.30 -42.00 -14.97
C ASP A 123 1.96 -41.13 -13.75
N SER A 124 2.99 -40.84 -12.96
CA SER A 124 2.93 -40.02 -11.77
C SER A 124 3.21 -38.59 -12.19
N ALA A 125 2.14 -37.80 -12.13
CA ALA A 125 2.13 -36.34 -12.23
C ALA A 125 2.36 -35.77 -13.63
N ALA A 126 1.49 -36.15 -14.57
CA ALA A 126 0.79 -35.07 -15.27
C ALA A 126 0.05 -34.26 -14.21
N VAL A 127 0.70 -33.21 -13.68
CA VAL A 127 -0.01 -32.08 -13.09
C VAL A 127 -0.94 -31.63 -14.21
N GLY A 128 -2.21 -32.00 -14.10
CA GLY A 128 -3.25 -31.41 -14.91
C GLY A 128 -3.11 -29.91 -14.73
N THR A 129 -2.71 -29.23 -15.80
CA THR A 129 -2.92 -27.80 -15.95
C THR A 129 -4.42 -27.59 -16.01
N GLU A 130 -5.07 -27.69 -14.86
CA GLU A 130 -6.33 -27.04 -14.63
C GLU A 130 -6.01 -25.56 -14.83
N ALA A 131 -6.44 -25.01 -15.96
CA ALA A 131 -6.58 -23.57 -16.11
C ALA A 131 -7.48 -23.16 -14.94
N VAL A 132 -6.85 -22.68 -13.87
CA VAL A 132 -7.52 -22.23 -12.66
C VAL A 132 -8.47 -21.15 -13.12
N ASP A 133 -9.77 -21.45 -12.99
CA ASP A 133 -10.84 -20.54 -13.35
C ASP A 133 -10.58 -19.21 -12.65
N ALA A 134 -10.29 -18.22 -13.49
CA ALA A 134 -10.00 -16.83 -13.18
C ALA A 134 -11.00 -16.24 -12.16
N SER A 135 -12.23 -16.75 -12.12
CA SER A 135 -13.28 -16.32 -11.19
C SER A 135 -13.03 -16.65 -9.71
N SER A 136 -12.05 -17.50 -9.38
CA SER A 136 -11.79 -18.01 -8.02
C SER A 136 -10.37 -17.74 -7.48
N MET A 137 -9.62 -16.82 -8.11
CA MET A 137 -8.25 -16.49 -7.72
C MET A 137 -8.16 -15.86 -6.32
N ASP A 138 -8.01 -16.72 -5.32
CA ASP A 138 -7.57 -16.36 -3.98
C ASP A 138 -6.04 -16.48 -3.90
N LEU A 139 -5.34 -15.37 -4.20
CA LEU A 139 -3.88 -15.26 -4.03
C LEU A 139 -3.49 -15.39 -2.55
N SER A 140 -4.41 -15.19 -1.59
CA SER A 140 -4.12 -15.39 -0.16
C SER A 140 -4.07 -16.88 0.21
N ALA A 141 -4.87 -17.72 -0.47
CA ALA A 141 -4.80 -19.18 -0.41
C ALA A 141 -3.63 -19.78 -1.20
N GLY A 142 -2.86 -18.94 -1.91
CA GLY A 142 -1.60 -19.31 -2.52
C GLY A 142 -1.67 -20.25 -3.72
N SER A 143 -2.84 -20.35 -4.35
CA SER A 143 -3.05 -21.23 -5.52
C SER A 143 -2.53 -20.65 -6.84
N ALA A 144 -2.20 -19.35 -6.89
CA ALA A 144 -1.85 -18.67 -8.13
C ALA A 144 -0.45 -18.08 -8.04
N VAL A 145 0.53 -18.76 -8.65
CA VAL A 145 1.90 -18.26 -8.77
C VAL A 145 2.32 -18.21 -10.23
N LEU A 146 2.84 -17.04 -10.61
CA LEU A 146 3.34 -16.75 -11.95
C LEU A 146 4.55 -17.63 -12.30
N GLN A 147 4.47 -18.35 -13.41
CA GLN A 147 5.58 -19.12 -13.99
C GLN A 147 6.62 -18.19 -14.61
N THR A 148 6.16 -17.11 -15.24
CA THR A 148 7.02 -16.08 -15.85
C THR A 148 6.98 -14.80 -15.02
N PRO A 149 8.09 -14.06 -14.87
CA PRO A 149 8.06 -12.74 -14.22
C PRO A 149 6.99 -11.84 -14.84
N GLY A 150 6.10 -11.32 -14.01
CA GLY A 150 4.94 -10.56 -14.48
C GLY A 150 4.08 -10.00 -13.37
N LEU A 151 2.79 -9.82 -13.68
CA LEU A 151 1.77 -9.30 -12.78
C LEU A 151 0.60 -10.28 -12.72
N ILE A 152 0.14 -10.55 -11.49
CA ILE A 152 -1.10 -11.29 -11.23
C ILE A 152 -1.88 -10.57 -10.14
N GLY A 153 -3.18 -10.40 -10.33
CA GLY A 153 -3.98 -9.73 -9.32
C GLY A 153 -5.47 -9.78 -9.60
N ASN A 154 -6.22 -9.56 -8.54
CA ASN A 154 -7.67 -9.37 -8.58
C ASN A 154 -7.98 -7.95 -8.10
N GLN A 155 -9.23 -7.67 -7.69
CA GLN A 155 -9.60 -6.35 -7.20
C GLN A 155 -8.98 -6.01 -5.84
N SER A 156 -8.87 -6.93 -4.88
CA SER A 156 -8.43 -6.60 -3.50
C SER A 156 -6.96 -6.83 -3.22
N GLN A 157 -6.26 -7.55 -4.10
CA GLN A 157 -4.86 -7.90 -3.95
C GLN A 157 -4.15 -7.96 -5.29
N ILE A 158 -2.87 -7.65 -5.27
CA ILE A 158 -2.01 -7.69 -6.44
C ILE A 158 -0.64 -8.24 -6.04
N GLN A 159 -0.07 -9.06 -6.91
CA GLN A 159 1.28 -9.59 -6.82
C GLN A 159 2.04 -9.26 -8.11
N ILE A 160 3.22 -8.69 -7.94
CA ILE A 160 4.08 -8.23 -9.04
C ILE A 160 5.51 -8.68 -8.80
N ASP A 161 6.18 -9.07 -9.88
CA ASP A 161 7.61 -9.34 -9.87
C ASP A 161 8.37 -8.10 -10.34
N LEU A 162 9.31 -7.61 -9.53
CA LEU A 162 10.05 -6.38 -9.77
C LEU A 162 11.55 -6.59 -9.83
N SER A 163 12.23 -5.77 -10.64
CA SER A 163 13.69 -5.71 -10.67
C SER A 163 14.18 -4.68 -9.67
N ARG A 164 14.96 -5.09 -8.68
CA ARG A 164 15.68 -4.15 -7.82
C ARG A 164 17.03 -4.73 -7.45
N LEU A 165 18.05 -3.90 -7.41
CA LEU A 165 19.34 -4.35 -6.87
C LEU A 165 19.18 -4.58 -5.36
N PRO A 166 19.65 -5.73 -4.83
CA PRO A 166 19.63 -6.00 -3.41
C PRO A 166 20.47 -4.94 -2.68
N ARG A 167 19.92 -4.41 -1.59
CA ARG A 167 20.60 -3.38 -0.78
C ARG A 167 21.65 -4.02 0.12
N LEU A 168 22.63 -3.23 0.55
CA LEU A 168 23.68 -3.72 1.46
C LEU A 168 23.09 -4.25 2.78
N GLU A 169 22.00 -3.65 3.28
CA GLU A 169 21.29 -4.08 4.49
C GLU A 169 20.73 -5.50 4.40
N GLU A 170 20.24 -5.92 3.22
CA GLU A 170 19.73 -7.29 2.97
C GLU A 170 20.86 -8.31 3.07
N TYR A 171 22.06 -7.97 2.58
CA TYR A 171 23.24 -8.83 2.71
C TYR A 171 23.77 -8.93 4.15
N VAL A 172 23.65 -7.85 4.93
CA VAL A 172 24.06 -7.86 6.34
C VAL A 172 23.14 -8.75 7.17
N ALA A 173 21.84 -8.72 6.90
CA ALA A 173 20.85 -9.58 7.57
C ALA A 173 21.14 -11.08 7.34
N MET A 174 21.57 -11.47 6.13
CA MET A 174 21.98 -12.85 5.83
C MET A 174 23.22 -13.30 6.64
N LEU A 175 24.09 -12.37 7.03
CA LEU A 175 25.31 -12.67 7.78
C LEU A 175 25.05 -12.89 9.28
N ASP A 176 23.89 -12.43 9.77
CA ASP A 176 23.45 -12.63 11.14
C ASP A 176 22.72 -13.97 11.27
N GLY A 177 23.48 -15.03 11.57
CA GLY A 177 22.98 -16.41 11.69
C GLY A 177 21.99 -16.66 12.83
N THR A 178 21.52 -15.62 13.50
CA THR A 178 20.53 -15.68 14.59
C THR A 178 19.09 -15.54 14.09
N THR A 179 18.88 -15.05 12.86
CA THR A 179 17.56 -14.80 12.27
C THR A 179 17.19 -15.96 11.34
N SER A 180 16.59 -17.03 11.89
CA SER A 180 15.92 -18.07 11.09
C SER A 180 14.49 -17.63 10.74
N ASP A 181 14.36 -16.49 10.06
CA ASP A 181 13.13 -16.13 9.37
C ASP A 181 13.19 -16.70 7.95
N ILE A 182 12.04 -17.05 7.38
CA ILE A 182 11.94 -17.76 6.09
C ILE A 182 12.85 -17.11 5.04
N GLU A 183 13.72 -17.91 4.41
CA GLU A 183 14.84 -17.53 3.51
C GLU A 183 14.53 -16.38 2.53
N ASP A 184 14.56 -15.13 2.99
CA ASP A 184 14.63 -13.98 2.09
C ASP A 184 16.07 -13.84 1.61
N VAL A 185 16.35 -14.50 0.49
CA VAL A 185 17.67 -14.45 -0.15
C VAL A 185 17.82 -13.08 -0.85
N PRO A 186 18.95 -12.38 -0.67
CA PRO A 186 19.20 -11.15 -1.43
C PRO A 186 19.30 -11.47 -2.92
N SER A 187 18.27 -11.04 -3.66
CA SER A 187 18.04 -11.34 -5.07
C SER A 187 17.68 -10.07 -5.82
N ASP A 188 17.99 -10.03 -7.10
CA ASP A 188 17.66 -8.91 -7.99
C ASP A 188 16.22 -8.94 -8.51
N LEU A 189 15.54 -10.07 -8.29
CA LEU A 189 14.15 -10.33 -8.64
C LEU A 189 13.33 -10.58 -7.38
N LYS A 190 12.48 -9.62 -7.01
CA LYS A 190 11.63 -9.72 -5.83
C LYS A 190 10.17 -9.81 -6.26
N THR A 191 9.40 -10.62 -5.55
CA THR A 191 7.94 -10.65 -5.63
C THR A 191 7.38 -9.73 -4.55
N VAL A 192 6.64 -8.71 -4.96
CA VAL A 192 5.90 -7.83 -4.05
C VAL A 192 4.41 -8.09 -4.14
N ALA A 193 3.77 -8.24 -3.00
CA ALA A 193 2.33 -8.37 -2.89
C ALA A 193 1.75 -7.25 -2.02
N TYR A 194 0.63 -6.69 -2.46
CA TYR A 194 -0.18 -5.75 -1.70
C TYR A 194 -1.54 -6.38 -1.42
N PHE A 195 -1.94 -6.33 -0.15
CA PHE A 195 -3.26 -6.79 0.30
C PHE A 195 -3.62 -6.04 1.58
N VAL A 196 -4.91 -5.96 1.90
CA VAL A 196 -5.38 -5.38 3.15
C VAL A 196 -5.68 -6.51 4.14
N GLN A 197 -5.09 -6.39 5.32
CA GLN A 197 -5.31 -7.26 6.45
C GLN A 197 -6.47 -6.73 7.30
N PRO A 198 -7.50 -7.54 7.61
CA PRO A 198 -8.55 -7.12 8.55
C PRO A 198 -7.99 -7.05 9.98
N ALA A 199 -8.49 -6.09 10.76
CA ALA A 199 -8.10 -5.95 12.16
C ALA A 199 -8.47 -7.19 12.99
N GLY A 200 -7.60 -7.57 13.93
CA GLY A 200 -7.84 -8.69 14.85
C GLY A 200 -7.61 -10.07 14.23
N ILE A 201 -7.01 -10.17 13.04
CA ILE A 201 -6.69 -11.46 12.46
C ILE A 201 -5.59 -12.17 13.26
N THR A 202 -5.89 -13.38 13.74
CA THR A 202 -4.91 -14.18 14.47
C THR A 202 -3.86 -14.72 13.51
N GLY A 203 -2.60 -14.32 13.69
CA GLY A 203 -1.50 -14.72 12.80
C GLY A 203 -1.42 -13.89 11.52
N GLY A 204 -1.78 -12.60 11.59
CA GLY A 204 -1.44 -11.63 10.55
C GLY A 204 -0.05 -11.02 10.73
N VAL A 205 0.31 -10.10 9.84
CA VAL A 205 1.47 -9.24 9.98
C VAL A 205 1.26 -8.30 11.17
N GLN A 206 2.24 -8.28 12.06
CA GLN A 206 2.23 -7.44 13.26
C GLN A 206 2.88 -6.09 12.97
N ASP A 207 2.35 -5.02 13.57
CA ASP A 207 3.00 -3.72 13.54
C ASP A 207 4.17 -3.69 14.52
N ALA A 208 5.41 -3.62 14.00
CA ALA A 208 6.62 -3.53 14.81
C ALA A 208 6.63 -2.28 15.71
N LEU A 209 5.96 -1.19 15.32
CA LEU A 209 5.89 0.03 16.10
C LEU A 209 4.89 -0.08 17.26
N ALA A 210 3.80 -0.84 17.08
CA ALA A 210 2.83 -1.13 18.15
C ALA A 210 3.49 -1.88 19.31
N THR A 211 4.35 -2.86 19.02
CA THR A 211 5.07 -3.65 20.04
C THR A 211 5.99 -2.79 20.92
N ILE A 212 6.60 -1.73 20.36
CA ILE A 212 7.46 -0.81 21.13
C ILE A 212 6.64 0.05 22.10
N ASN A 213 5.43 0.45 21.70
CA ASN A 213 4.54 1.25 22.55
C ASN A 213 3.95 0.42 23.70
N GLU A 214 3.70 -0.87 23.49
CA GLU A 214 3.27 -1.81 24.53
C GLU A 214 4.34 -1.99 25.62
N ASP A 215 5.62 -2.09 25.26
CA ASP A 215 6.72 -2.25 26.22
C ASP A 215 6.91 -1.00 27.12
N GLN A 216 6.50 0.19 26.64
CA GLN A 216 6.48 1.42 27.42
C GLN A 216 5.23 1.60 28.31
N SER A 217 4.10 0.99 27.95
CA SER A 217 2.82 1.15 28.66
C SER A 217 2.61 0.13 29.79
N LEU A 218 3.51 -0.86 29.93
CA LEU A 218 3.58 -1.80 31.05
C LEU A 218 3.68 -1.14 32.44
N ALA A 219 3.94 0.17 32.52
CA ALA A 219 3.94 0.91 33.78
C ALA A 219 2.54 1.30 34.29
N GLU A 220 1.48 1.26 33.47
CA GLU A 220 0.17 1.85 33.86
C GLU A 220 -1.08 1.29 33.14
N ALA A 221 -1.05 0.06 32.60
CA ALA A 221 -2.25 -0.55 32.00
C ALA A 221 -2.98 -1.47 33.00
N VAL A 222 -4.12 -0.99 33.50
CA VAL A 222 -5.21 -1.84 33.98
C VAL A 222 -5.71 -2.64 32.77
N ASP A 223 -5.71 -3.96 32.93
CA ASP A 223 -6.27 -4.98 32.04
C ASP A 223 -7.75 -4.72 31.75
N ASP A 224 -8.05 -3.86 30.76
CA ASP A 224 -9.32 -3.80 30.07
C ASP A 224 -9.08 -4.48 28.71
N GLY A 225 -9.47 -5.76 28.61
CA GLY A 225 -9.14 -6.71 27.54
C GLY A 225 -9.62 -6.35 26.13
N SER A 226 -9.23 -5.18 25.63
CA SER A 226 -9.48 -4.61 24.31
C SER A 226 -8.19 -4.30 23.54
N SER A 227 -7.04 -4.73 24.05
CA SER A 227 -5.73 -4.61 23.39
C SER A 227 -5.25 -5.96 22.83
N GLU A 228 -6.16 -6.69 22.18
CA GLU A 228 -5.79 -7.89 21.42
C GLU A 228 -5.51 -7.48 19.97
N ASN A 229 -4.24 -7.23 19.61
CA ASN A 229 -3.72 -7.30 18.23
C ASN A 229 -4.66 -6.77 17.12
N GLU A 230 -5.24 -5.59 17.28
CA GLU A 230 -6.08 -4.97 16.23
C GLU A 230 -5.24 -4.31 15.13
N SER A 231 -4.07 -4.88 14.80
CA SER A 231 -3.25 -4.43 13.67
C SER A 231 -3.89 -4.89 12.35
N GLY A 232 -4.89 -4.14 11.89
CA GLY A 232 -5.39 -4.18 10.52
C GLY A 232 -4.69 -3.14 9.65
N GLY A 233 -4.81 -3.24 8.33
CA GLY A 233 -4.33 -2.22 7.41
C GLY A 233 -3.72 -2.76 6.12
N LEU A 234 -3.10 -1.85 5.34
CA LEU A 234 -2.40 -2.20 4.12
C LEU A 234 -1.07 -2.89 4.45
N VAL A 235 -0.91 -4.10 3.95
CA VAL A 235 0.32 -4.88 4.05
C VAL A 235 1.02 -4.86 2.70
N ARG A 236 2.34 -4.65 2.73
CA ARG A 236 3.24 -4.89 1.60
C ARG A 236 4.19 -5.99 1.98
N ARG A 237 4.17 -7.07 1.21
CA ARG A 237 5.11 -8.17 1.36
C ARG A 237 6.16 -8.07 0.26
N SER A 238 7.45 -8.20 0.57
CA SER A 238 8.54 -8.14 -0.41
C SER A 238 9.53 -9.25 -0.11
N LEU A 239 9.61 -10.23 -1.01
CA LEU A 239 10.43 -11.44 -0.84
C LEU A 239 11.09 -11.80 -2.16
N ASP A 240 12.10 -12.67 -2.10
CA ASP A 240 12.65 -13.29 -3.30
C ASP A 240 11.59 -14.11 -4.07
N ARG A 241 11.67 -14.05 -5.41
CA ARG A 241 10.76 -14.80 -6.28
C ARG A 241 10.98 -16.30 -6.16
N ALA A 242 12.22 -16.78 -6.09
CA ALA A 242 12.48 -18.21 -5.97
C ALA A 242 12.02 -18.74 -4.61
N ALA A 243 12.21 -17.98 -3.53
CA ALA A 243 11.62 -18.28 -2.22
C ALA A 243 10.09 -18.35 -2.28
N THR A 244 9.43 -17.41 -2.97
CA THR A 244 7.97 -17.41 -3.14
C THR A 244 7.47 -18.62 -3.95
N LEU A 245 8.17 -18.98 -5.03
CA LEU A 245 7.88 -20.17 -5.84
C LEU A 245 8.07 -21.47 -5.04
N HIS A 246 9.12 -21.55 -4.24
CA HIS A 246 9.38 -22.71 -3.38
C HIS A 246 8.36 -22.83 -2.25
N ALA A 247 7.98 -21.71 -1.63
CA ALA A 247 6.91 -21.69 -0.63
C ALA A 247 5.57 -22.15 -1.23
N ALA A 248 5.31 -21.82 -2.49
CA ALA A 248 4.10 -22.25 -3.19
C ALA A 248 4.09 -23.74 -3.50
N SER A 249 5.21 -24.29 -3.96
CA SER A 249 5.30 -25.72 -4.24
C SER A 249 5.28 -26.59 -2.96
N THR A 250 5.69 -26.03 -1.83
CA THR A 250 5.71 -26.72 -0.53
C THR A 250 4.47 -26.46 0.34
N GLY A 251 3.57 -25.56 -0.09
CA GLY A 251 2.35 -25.20 0.66
C GLY A 251 2.61 -24.29 1.87
N ALA A 252 3.77 -23.63 1.94
CA ALA A 252 4.17 -22.75 3.04
C ALA A 252 3.73 -21.28 2.85
N LEU A 253 2.81 -20.98 1.92
CA LEU A 253 2.41 -19.60 1.60
C LEU A 253 1.71 -18.87 2.76
N THR A 254 0.99 -19.59 3.62
CA THR A 254 0.33 -18.98 4.78
C THR A 254 1.33 -18.36 5.74
N LEU A 255 2.48 -19.01 5.94
CA LEU A 255 3.56 -18.49 6.76
C LEU A 255 4.20 -17.26 6.10
N LEU A 256 4.31 -17.28 4.77
CA LEU A 256 4.80 -16.16 3.98
C LEU A 256 3.93 -14.91 4.11
N ASN A 257 2.61 -15.08 4.21
CA ASN A 257 1.70 -13.96 4.43
C ASN A 257 1.91 -13.26 5.79
N GLN A 258 2.63 -13.88 6.73
CA GLN A 258 2.98 -13.29 8.03
C GLN A 258 4.27 -12.47 8.00
N THR A 259 5.10 -12.61 6.96
CA THR A 259 6.42 -11.95 6.86
C THR A 259 6.37 -10.60 6.15
N GLY A 260 5.18 -10.03 5.92
CA GLY A 260 5.01 -8.72 5.31
C GLY A 260 5.32 -7.56 6.24
N GLU A 261 5.26 -6.34 5.71
CA GLU A 261 5.33 -5.08 6.47
C GLU A 261 3.96 -4.40 6.46
N LEU A 262 3.48 -3.95 7.62
CA LEU A 262 2.28 -3.13 7.72
C LEU A 262 2.63 -1.67 7.37
N LEU A 263 2.16 -1.19 6.21
CA LEU A 263 2.48 0.14 5.69
C LEU A 263 1.62 1.24 6.29
N ALA A 264 0.32 0.96 6.42
CA ALA A 264 -0.66 1.95 6.83
C ALA A 264 -1.84 1.27 7.54
N PRO A 265 -1.93 1.38 8.87
CA PRO A 265 -3.04 0.80 9.63
C PRO A 265 -4.40 1.46 9.35
N GLU A 266 -4.42 2.70 8.86
CA GLU A 266 -5.64 3.47 8.58
C GLU A 266 -6.32 3.10 7.25
N VAL A 267 -5.70 2.24 6.45
CA VAL A 267 -6.25 1.79 5.16
C VAL A 267 -7.28 0.69 5.41
N LEU A 268 -8.53 0.95 5.02
CA LEU A 268 -9.65 0.02 5.17
C LEU A 268 -9.79 -0.93 3.99
N SER A 269 -9.54 -0.45 2.78
CA SER A 269 -9.54 -1.29 1.58
C SER A 269 -8.68 -0.70 0.46
N ILE A 270 -8.19 -1.59 -0.39
CA ILE A 270 -7.51 -1.26 -1.64
C ILE A 270 -8.21 -1.99 -2.78
N GLN A 271 -8.37 -1.31 -3.91
CA GLN A 271 -9.00 -1.84 -5.10
C GLN A 271 -8.12 -1.61 -6.33
N PHE A 272 -8.02 -2.64 -7.18
CA PHE A 272 -7.26 -2.63 -8.41
C PHE A 272 -8.17 -2.88 -9.61
N GLU A 273 -7.95 -2.12 -10.69
CA GLU A 273 -8.50 -2.42 -12.01
C GLU A 273 -7.38 -2.34 -13.05
N TYR A 274 -7.49 -3.16 -14.08
CA TYR A 274 -6.44 -3.40 -15.08
C TYR A 274 -6.94 -2.97 -16.46
N TRP A 275 -6.17 -2.14 -17.16
CA TRP A 275 -6.52 -1.64 -18.49
C TRP A 275 -5.87 -2.49 -19.58
N ASP A 276 -6.69 -3.16 -20.39
CA ASP A 276 -6.23 -3.98 -21.52
C ASP A 276 -5.96 -3.17 -22.80
N GLY A 277 -6.40 -1.91 -22.86
CA GLY A 277 -6.36 -1.05 -24.05
C GLY A 277 -7.73 -0.60 -24.55
N ILE A 278 -8.77 -1.33 -24.19
CA ILE A 278 -10.15 -1.16 -24.66
C ILE A 278 -11.11 -1.06 -23.46
N THR A 279 -10.93 -1.91 -22.45
CA THR A 279 -11.79 -2.04 -21.27
C THR A 279 -10.98 -2.19 -19.96
N TRP A 280 -11.62 -1.79 -18.86
CA TRP A 280 -11.11 -2.06 -17.51
C TRP A 280 -11.56 -3.45 -17.07
N GLN A 281 -10.59 -4.28 -16.69
CA GLN A 281 -10.78 -5.61 -16.14
C GLN A 281 -10.60 -5.57 -14.62
N LEU A 282 -11.34 -6.43 -13.91
CA LEU A 282 -11.25 -6.56 -12.44
C LEU A 282 -10.12 -7.48 -11.99
N MET A 283 -9.51 -8.18 -12.93
CA MET A 283 -8.43 -9.11 -12.68
C MET A 283 -7.49 -9.18 -13.88
N TRP A 284 -6.26 -9.59 -13.61
CA TRP A 284 -5.24 -9.77 -14.64
C TRP A 284 -4.28 -10.89 -14.25
N SER A 285 -3.87 -11.68 -15.25
CA SER A 285 -2.79 -12.66 -15.14
C SER A 285 -1.88 -12.54 -16.37
N SER A 286 -0.63 -12.14 -16.16
CA SER A 286 0.34 -12.04 -17.26
C SER A 286 0.71 -13.37 -17.89
N ASP A 287 0.56 -14.49 -17.16
CA ASP A 287 0.77 -15.82 -17.74
C ASP A 287 -0.37 -16.21 -18.70
N GLU A 288 -1.60 -15.76 -18.43
CA GLU A 288 -2.78 -16.06 -19.25
C GLU A 288 -2.88 -15.15 -20.46
N TYR A 289 -2.70 -13.84 -20.26
CA TYR A 289 -2.75 -12.85 -21.34
C TYR A 289 -1.44 -12.75 -22.13
N GLY A 290 -0.35 -13.31 -21.60
CA GLY A 290 0.98 -13.23 -22.20
C GLY A 290 1.63 -11.83 -22.14
N GLU A 291 0.92 -10.81 -21.66
CA GLU A 291 1.39 -9.43 -21.56
C GLU A 291 1.03 -8.77 -20.21
N LEU A 292 1.65 -7.62 -19.93
CA LEU A 292 1.28 -6.76 -18.80
C LEU A 292 0.08 -5.88 -19.17
N PRO A 293 -0.74 -5.47 -18.18
CA PRO A 293 -1.79 -4.49 -18.43
C PRO A 293 -1.18 -3.13 -18.74
N LEU A 294 -1.77 -2.39 -19.69
CA LEU A 294 -1.27 -1.08 -20.12
C LEU A 294 -1.29 -0.02 -18.99
N ALA A 295 -2.29 -0.12 -18.12
CA ALA A 295 -2.38 0.70 -16.93
C ALA A 295 -3.07 -0.06 -15.79
N VAL A 296 -2.79 0.33 -14.56
CA VAL A 296 -3.48 -0.14 -13.36
C VAL A 296 -4.07 1.06 -12.65
N LYS A 297 -5.37 1.00 -12.34
CA LYS A 297 -6.04 1.97 -11.47
C LYS A 297 -6.00 1.41 -10.05
N VAL A 298 -5.44 2.19 -9.14
CA VAL A 298 -5.37 1.89 -7.72
C VAL A 298 -6.34 2.82 -7.01
N GLU A 299 -7.27 2.26 -6.25
CA GLU A 299 -8.24 2.98 -5.44
C GLU A 299 -8.06 2.58 -3.98
N LEU A 300 -7.84 3.57 -3.11
CA LEU A 300 -7.49 3.39 -1.71
C LEU A 300 -8.55 4.05 -0.85
N ALA A 301 -9.18 3.29 0.03
CA ALA A 301 -10.17 3.78 0.96
C ALA A 301 -9.60 3.82 2.39
N MET A 302 -9.73 4.97 3.04
CA MET A 302 -9.27 5.20 4.41
C MET A 302 -10.38 5.82 5.25
N SER A 303 -10.34 5.65 6.57
CA SER A 303 -11.25 6.34 7.49
C SER A 303 -11.01 7.85 7.47
N ASP A 304 -12.05 8.67 7.36
CA ASP A 304 -11.98 10.14 7.40
C ASP A 304 -11.97 10.64 8.86
N PRO A 305 -10.84 11.16 9.38
CA PRO A 305 -10.75 11.68 10.74
C PRO A 305 -11.54 12.97 10.95
N THR A 306 -11.86 13.70 9.88
CA THR A 306 -12.56 14.99 9.95
C THR A 306 -14.06 14.79 10.16
N ALA A 307 -14.63 13.81 9.47
CA ALA A 307 -16.03 13.43 9.64
C ALA A 307 -16.33 12.93 11.07
N LEU A 308 -15.37 12.24 11.69
CA LEU A 308 -15.47 11.80 13.10
C LEU A 308 -15.60 12.96 14.11
N LEU A 309 -15.17 14.17 13.74
CA LEU A 309 -15.13 15.34 14.63
C LEU A 309 -16.23 16.37 14.33
N ALA A 310 -16.86 16.32 13.16
CA ALA A 310 -17.76 17.36 12.66
C ALA A 310 -19.21 17.25 13.17
N ASP A 311 -19.71 16.05 13.44
CA ASP A 311 -21.16 15.88 13.61
C ASP A 311 -21.67 16.23 15.02
N GLY A 312 -20.86 16.17 16.08
CA GLY A 312 -21.31 16.42 17.46
C GLY A 312 -22.41 15.48 17.98
N SER A 313 -23.06 14.70 17.12
CA SER A 313 -23.97 13.59 17.35
C SER A 313 -23.29 12.26 17.05
N GLY A 314 -22.30 11.91 17.86
CA GLY A 314 -21.72 10.57 17.81
C GLY A 314 -20.79 10.34 16.62
N LEU A 315 -19.94 9.34 16.80
CA LEU A 315 -18.97 8.88 15.82
C LEU A 315 -19.76 8.30 14.64
N ASP A 316 -19.56 8.81 13.42
CA ASP A 316 -19.88 8.06 12.20
C ASP A 316 -18.62 7.27 11.80
N PRO A 317 -18.45 6.03 12.30
CA PRO A 317 -17.26 5.23 12.03
C PRO A 317 -17.12 4.84 10.55
N ASP A 318 -18.12 5.14 9.70
CA ASP A 318 -18.18 4.75 8.29
C ASP A 318 -17.86 5.90 7.33
N ALA A 319 -17.37 7.04 7.85
CA ALA A 319 -16.91 8.10 6.99
C ALA A 319 -15.63 7.66 6.26
N ILE A 320 -15.77 7.30 4.99
CA ILE A 320 -14.68 6.79 4.15
C ILE A 320 -14.24 7.87 3.18
N ARG A 321 -12.93 8.07 3.09
CA ARG A 321 -12.29 8.89 2.07
C ARG A 321 -11.56 8.01 1.07
N THR A 322 -11.86 8.24 -0.21
CA THR A 322 -11.29 7.47 -1.32
C THR A 322 -10.27 8.30 -2.10
N PHE A 323 -9.14 7.68 -2.43
CA PHE A 323 -8.09 8.21 -3.28
C PHE A 323 -7.93 7.31 -4.49
N SER A 324 -7.89 7.87 -5.70
CA SER A 324 -7.66 7.10 -6.92
C SER A 324 -6.41 7.58 -7.65
N HIS A 325 -5.66 6.62 -8.20
CA HIS A 325 -4.45 6.87 -8.96
C HIS A 325 -4.36 5.92 -10.15
N ILE A 326 -3.96 6.41 -11.31
CA ILE A 326 -3.81 5.59 -12.53
C ILE A 326 -2.35 5.56 -12.91
N VAL A 327 -1.76 4.37 -12.87
CA VAL A 327 -0.36 4.12 -13.15
C VAL A 327 -0.24 3.43 -14.51
N ARG A 328 0.64 3.93 -15.38
CA ARG A 328 0.95 3.28 -16.66
C ARG A 328 2.18 2.41 -16.52
N LEU A 329 2.12 1.18 -17.03
CA LEU A 329 3.24 0.25 -16.96
C LEU A 329 4.14 0.44 -18.19
N PRO A 330 5.43 0.74 -18.03
CA PRO A 330 6.31 1.09 -19.15
C PRO A 330 6.65 -0.10 -20.06
N LEU A 331 6.61 -1.33 -19.53
CA LEU A 331 6.89 -2.56 -20.27
C LEU A 331 5.65 -3.19 -20.93
N ALA A 332 4.46 -2.63 -20.68
CA ALA A 332 3.22 -3.14 -21.25
C ALA A 332 3.14 -2.83 -22.75
N ARG A 333 2.64 -3.81 -23.50
CA ARG A 333 2.32 -3.68 -24.92
C ARG A 333 0.81 -3.82 -25.08
N PRO A 334 0.23 -3.23 -26.14
CA PRO A 334 -1.15 -3.51 -26.46
C PRO A 334 -1.22 -4.94 -26.97
N ILE A 335 -2.18 -5.71 -26.45
CA ILE A 335 -2.45 -7.05 -26.93
C ILE A 335 -2.95 -6.90 -28.38
N ASP A 336 -2.09 -7.24 -29.34
CA ASP A 336 -2.46 -7.27 -30.75
C ASP A 336 -3.45 -8.41 -30.95
N THR A 337 -4.75 -8.11 -30.98
CA THR A 337 -5.77 -9.04 -31.46
C THR A 337 -5.65 -9.16 -32.97
N THR A 338 -4.57 -9.75 -33.48
CA THR A 338 -4.48 -10.10 -34.89
C THR A 338 -5.55 -11.14 -35.19
N GLU A 339 -6.47 -10.78 -36.10
CA GLU A 339 -7.54 -11.61 -36.68
C GLU A 339 -7.00 -12.84 -37.45
N GLU A 340 -6.07 -13.63 -36.90
CA GLU A 340 -5.58 -14.84 -37.56
C GLU A 340 -6.47 -16.08 -37.33
N ASP A 341 -7.40 -16.03 -36.35
CA ASP A 341 -8.25 -17.19 -36.02
C ASP A 341 -9.52 -17.34 -36.89
N VAL A 342 -9.83 -16.39 -37.78
CA VAL A 342 -11.03 -16.46 -38.64
C VAL A 342 -10.74 -17.02 -40.03
N ALA A 343 -9.47 -17.27 -40.38
CA ALA A 343 -9.08 -17.80 -41.69
C ALA A 343 -9.02 -19.34 -41.76
N GLY A 344 -9.28 -20.05 -40.65
CA GLY A 344 -9.21 -21.52 -40.58
C GLY A 344 -10.51 -22.26 -40.90
N VAL A 345 -11.67 -21.58 -41.00
CA VAL A 345 -12.98 -22.21 -41.25
C VAL A 345 -13.61 -21.68 -42.54
N ALA A 346 -12.89 -21.85 -43.65
CA ALA A 346 -13.49 -21.75 -44.98
C ALA A 346 -12.66 -22.56 -45.98
N LEU A 347 -12.78 -23.89 -45.92
CA LEU A 347 -12.75 -24.79 -47.08
C LEU A 347 -13.53 -26.08 -46.76
#